data_AF-A2FQ30-F1
#
_entry.id   AF-A2FQ30-F1
#
_cell.length_a   1.000
_cell.length_b   1.000
_cell.length_c   1.000
_cell.angle_alpha   90.00
_cell.angle_beta   90.00
_cell.angle_gamma   90.00
#
_symmetry.space_group_name_H-M   'P 1'
#
loop_
_entity.id
_entity.type
_entity.pdbx_description
1 polymer ?
#
loop_
_entity_poly.entity_id
_entity_poly.type
_entity_poly.pdbx_seq_one_letter_code
_entity_poly.pdbx_strand_id
1 'polypeptide(L)'
;MQYQAIENDEFKLRMIQNSPKFNSVTSIIEHQFDGKAPIDALMIFANLMSKKNGIILDRSAKRNRTALLCWYTENWEVIYPHISEINPLKKDLHRIAPVQSNNTINPTVDPSDLLQLLNIH
;
A
#
# COMPACT_ATOMS: atom_id res chain seq x y z
N MET A 1 8.80 -12.70 -35.55
CA MET A 1 9.44 -12.61 -34.22
C MET A 1 9.87 -11.17 -33.87
N GLN A 2 9.11 -10.13 -34.22
CA GLN A 2 9.52 -8.71 -34.01
C GLN A 2 8.84 -8.00 -32.83
N TYR A 3 7.72 -8.53 -32.31
CA TYR A 3 6.94 -7.83 -31.27
C TYR A 3 7.61 -7.79 -29.88
N GLN A 4 8.48 -8.75 -29.54
CA GLN A 4 9.12 -8.79 -28.22
C GLN A 4 10.27 -7.79 -28.05
N ALA A 5 10.88 -7.30 -29.13
CA ALA A 5 12.00 -6.37 -29.05
C ALA A 5 11.53 -4.94 -28.71
N ILE A 6 10.40 -4.52 -29.28
CA ILE A 6 9.86 -3.17 -29.15
C ILE A 6 9.34 -2.91 -27.72
N GLU A 7 8.62 -3.87 -27.12
CA GLU A 7 8.14 -3.78 -25.73
C GLU A 7 9.29 -3.61 -24.72
N ASN A 8 10.45 -4.21 -25.00
CA ASN A 8 11.63 -4.14 -24.13
C ASN A 8 12.30 -2.75 -24.17
N ASP A 9 12.26 -2.07 -25.31
CA ASP A 9 12.95 -0.79 -25.47
C ASP A 9 12.12 0.38 -24.92
N GLU A 10 10.80 0.35 -25.04
CA GLU A 10 9.93 1.33 -24.37
C GLU A 10 10.00 1.22 -22.84
N PHE A 11 10.07 0.00 -22.29
CA PHE A 11 10.26 -0.22 -20.86
C PHE A 11 11.58 0.38 -20.36
N LYS A 12 12.68 0.16 -21.09
CA LYS A 12 13.99 0.71 -20.73
C LYS A 12 13.99 2.23 -20.75
N LEU A 13 13.36 2.85 -21.75
CA LEU A 13 13.26 4.32 -21.84
C LEU A 13 12.45 4.91 -20.67
N ARG A 14 11.31 4.29 -20.32
CA ARG A 14 10.51 4.68 -19.14
C ARG A 14 11.28 4.53 -17.83
N MET A 15 12.01 3.42 -17.69
CA MET A 15 12.84 3.16 -16.52
C MET A 15 13.97 4.20 -16.36
N ILE A 16 14.62 4.60 -17.45
CA ILE A 16 15.67 5.62 -17.44
C ILE A 16 15.10 6.99 -17.00
N GLN A 17 13.92 7.37 -17.50
CA GLN A 17 13.27 8.64 -17.13
C GLN A 17 12.85 8.66 -15.65
N ASN A 18 12.35 7.54 -15.13
CA ASN A 18 11.90 7.41 -13.74
C ASN A 18 13.01 6.94 -12.78
N SER A 19 14.22 6.69 -13.27
CA SER A 19 15.36 6.20 -12.50
C SER A 19 15.67 7.01 -11.23
N PRO A 20 15.52 8.34 -11.18
CA PRO A 20 15.79 9.11 -9.96
C PRO A 20 14.81 8.78 -8.83
N LYS A 21 13.54 8.55 -9.18
CA LYS A 21 12.46 8.23 -8.23
C LYS A 21 12.45 6.74 -7.88
N PHE A 22 12.89 5.89 -8.80
CA PHE A 22 12.88 4.44 -8.68
C PHE A 22 13.59 3.95 -7.41
N ASN A 23 14.78 4.48 -7.13
CA ASN A 23 15.55 4.08 -5.94
C ASN A 23 14.82 4.48 -4.65
N SER A 24 14.26 5.70 -4.59
CA SER A 24 13.51 6.17 -3.43
C SER A 24 12.26 5.33 -3.18
N VAL A 25 11.48 5.05 -4.23
CA VAL A 25 10.27 4.22 -4.15
C VAL A 25 10.61 2.79 -3.72
N THR A 26 11.66 2.21 -4.29
CA THR A 26 12.12 0.86 -3.93
C THR A 26 12.53 0.79 -2.47
N SER A 27 13.31 1.75 -1.99
CA SER A 27 13.72 1.82 -0.57
C SER A 27 12.53 1.99 0.37
N ILE A 28 11.53 2.80 0.01
CA ILE A 28 10.32 2.98 0.83
C ILE A 28 9.51 1.68 0.89
N ILE A 29 9.32 1.02 -0.26
CA ILE A 29 8.63 -0.26 -0.33
C ILE A 29 9.35 -1.31 0.53
N GLU A 30 10.68 -1.42 0.40
CA GLU A 30 11.47 -2.38 1.18
C GLU A 30 11.44 -2.07 2.68
N HIS A 31 11.43 -0.79 3.06
CA HIS A 31 11.23 -0.37 4.44
C HIS A 31 9.85 -0.79 5.00
N GLN A 32 8.80 -0.88 4.17
CA GLN A 32 7.50 -1.40 4.64
C GLN A 32 7.51 -2.90 4.95
N PHE A 33 8.46 -3.65 4.39
CA PHE A 33 8.62 -5.08 4.66
C PHE A 33 9.77 -5.39 5.63
N ASP A 34 10.40 -4.36 6.21
CA ASP A 34 11.59 -4.48 7.06
C ASP A 34 12.72 -5.27 6.35
N GLY A 35 12.82 -5.13 5.03
CA GLY A 35 13.74 -5.88 4.20
C GLY A 35 13.26 -6.09 2.77
N LYS A 36 13.70 -7.19 2.14
CA LYS A 36 13.33 -7.48 0.75
C LYS A 36 11.85 -7.83 0.66
N ALA A 37 11.07 -6.91 0.09
CA ALA A 37 9.67 -7.13 -0.21
C ALA A 37 9.48 -8.36 -1.12
N PRO A 38 8.73 -9.39 -0.68
CA PRO A 38 8.47 -10.57 -1.50
C PRO A 38 7.67 -10.17 -2.73
N ILE A 39 8.06 -10.72 -3.89
CA ILE A 39 7.45 -10.35 -5.18
C ILE A 39 5.95 -10.64 -5.21
N ASP A 40 5.51 -11.69 -4.52
CA ASP A 40 4.10 -12.08 -4.44
C ASP A 40 3.26 -11.04 -3.68
N ALA A 41 3.78 -10.51 -2.57
CA ALA A 41 3.08 -9.44 -1.83
C ALA A 41 2.99 -8.15 -2.66
N LEU A 42 4.08 -7.79 -3.36
CA LEU A 42 4.08 -6.68 -4.31
C LEU A 42 3.07 -6.90 -5.44
N MET A 43 2.94 -8.12 -5.94
CA MET A 43 1.98 -8.45 -6.99
C MET A 43 0.54 -8.35 -6.51
N ILE A 44 0.25 -8.88 -5.32
CA ILE A 44 -1.08 -8.82 -4.70
C ILE A 44 -1.49 -7.36 -4.49
N PHE A 45 -0.61 -6.54 -3.93
CA PHE A 45 -0.88 -5.14 -3.69
C PHE A 45 -1.05 -4.35 -4.99
N ALA A 46 -0.23 -4.60 -6.01
CA ALA A 46 -0.37 -3.96 -7.31
C ALA A 46 -1.72 -4.30 -7.96
N ASN A 47 -2.16 -5.56 -7.87
CA ASN A 47 -3.48 -5.97 -8.37
C ASN A 47 -4.62 -5.30 -7.59
N LEU A 48 -4.46 -5.10 -6.29
CA LEU A 48 -5.44 -4.40 -5.46
C LEU A 48 -5.54 -2.92 -5.87
N MET A 49 -4.40 -2.24 -6.03
CA MET A 49 -4.35 -0.84 -6.49
C MET A 49 -4.88 -0.67 -7.92
N SER A 50 -4.55 -1.62 -8.80
CA SER A 50 -5.07 -1.68 -10.17
C SER A 50 -6.59 -1.75 -10.20
N LYS A 51 -7.20 -2.62 -9.37
CA LYS A 51 -8.66 -2.72 -9.26
C LYS A 51 -9.30 -1.49 -8.59
N LYS A 52 -8.67 -0.94 -7.56
CA LYS A 52 -9.19 0.19 -6.78
C LYS A 52 -9.21 1.49 -7.58
N ASN A 53 -8.14 1.74 -8.34
CA ASN A 53 -7.92 3.02 -9.01
C ASN A 53 -8.13 2.92 -10.53
N GLY A 54 -8.46 1.74 -11.06
CA GLY A 54 -8.63 1.50 -12.49
C GLY A 54 -7.34 1.57 -13.30
N ILE A 55 -6.17 1.44 -12.66
CA ILE A 55 -4.86 1.54 -13.31
C ILE A 55 -4.52 0.18 -13.93
N ILE A 56 -4.14 0.16 -15.21
CA ILE A 56 -3.80 -1.09 -15.89
C ILE A 56 -2.40 -1.55 -15.45
N LEU A 57 -2.32 -2.83 -15.08
CA LEU A 57 -1.06 -3.51 -14.79
C LEU A 57 -0.46 -4.07 -16.07
N ASP A 58 0.69 -3.55 -16.46
CA ASP A 58 1.43 -4.00 -17.64
C ASP A 58 1.75 -5.49 -17.56
N ARG A 59 1.71 -6.16 -18.72
CA ARG A 59 2.12 -7.57 -18.85
C ARG A 59 3.57 -7.77 -18.37
N SER A 60 4.43 -6.79 -18.61
CA SER A 60 5.83 -6.75 -18.18
C SER A 60 5.95 -6.67 -16.66
N ALA A 61 5.13 -5.82 -16.02
CA ALA A 61 5.07 -5.69 -14.57
C ALA A 61 4.63 -6.99 -13.88
N LYS A 62 3.74 -7.77 -14.52
CA LYS A 62 3.31 -9.08 -14.01
C LYS A 62 4.41 -10.16 -14.00
N ARG A 63 5.46 -10.00 -14.82
CA ARG A 63 6.49 -11.02 -15.05
C ARG A 63 7.88 -10.64 -14.54
N ASN A 64 8.14 -9.36 -14.34
CA ASN A 64 9.45 -8.84 -13.97
C ASN A 64 9.35 -7.90 -12.76
N ARG A 65 10.08 -8.21 -11.67
CA ARG A 65 10.11 -7.38 -10.46
C ARG A 65 10.51 -5.93 -10.74
N THR A 66 11.49 -5.71 -11.59
CA THR A 66 11.96 -4.36 -11.94
C THR A 66 10.88 -3.59 -12.69
N ALA A 67 10.14 -4.25 -13.59
CA ALA A 67 9.01 -3.65 -14.27
C ALA A 67 7.85 -3.35 -13.30
N LEU A 68 7.63 -4.21 -12.31
CA LEU A 68 6.65 -3.98 -11.26
C LEU A 68 7.00 -2.75 -10.42
N LEU A 69 8.27 -2.60 -10.02
CA LEU A 69 8.75 -1.43 -9.29
C LEU A 69 8.73 -0.15 -10.14
N CYS A 70 8.97 -0.27 -11.44
CA CYS A 70 8.80 0.85 -12.37
C CYS A 70 7.33 1.29 -12.42
N TRP A 71 6.39 0.34 -12.52
CA TRP A 71 4.95 0.62 -12.46
C TRP A 71 4.54 1.30 -11.14
N TYR A 72 5.13 0.88 -10.02
CA TYR A 72 4.94 1.55 -8.72
C TYR A 72 5.45 2.99 -8.72
N THR A 73 6.60 3.22 -9.35
CA THR A 73 7.23 4.54 -9.45
C THR A 73 6.41 5.49 -10.32
N GLU A 74 5.87 4.99 -11.43
CA GLU A 74 5.00 5.74 -12.35
C GLU A 74 3.69 6.16 -11.68
N ASN A 75 3.12 5.28 -10.85
CA ASN A 75 1.84 5.49 -10.17
C ASN A 75 2.01 5.90 -8.70
N TRP A 76 3.19 6.40 -8.33
CA TRP A 76 3.56 6.60 -6.92
C TRP A 76 2.61 7.55 -6.19
N GLU A 77 2.18 8.63 -6.84
CA GLU A 77 1.27 9.62 -6.26
C GLU A 77 -0.06 8.98 -5.78
N VAL A 78 -0.53 7.96 -6.50
CA VAL A 78 -1.78 7.26 -6.18
C VAL A 78 -1.54 6.13 -5.17
N ILE A 79 -0.36 5.51 -5.21
CA ILE A 79 -0.04 4.34 -4.39
C ILE A 79 0.46 4.74 -2.99
N TYR A 80 1.20 5.84 -2.90
CA TYR A 80 1.76 6.36 -1.65
C TYR A 80 0.76 6.42 -0.48
N PRO A 81 -0.47 6.97 -0.63
CA PRO A 81 -1.42 7.01 0.48
C PRO A 81 -1.88 5.63 0.96
N HIS A 82 -1.72 4.59 0.14
CA HIS A 82 -2.10 3.22 0.47
C HIS A 82 -0.89 2.34 0.84
N ILE A 83 0.32 2.90 0.87
CA ILE A 83 1.54 2.11 1.06
C ILE A 83 1.57 1.39 2.41
N SER A 84 0.93 1.95 3.44
CA SER A 84 0.78 1.31 4.76
C SER A 84 -0.05 0.03 4.72
N GLU A 85 -0.85 -0.18 3.67
CA GLU A 85 -1.67 -1.37 3.49
C GLU A 85 -0.92 -2.52 2.78
N ILE A 86 0.28 -2.25 2.26
CA ILE A 86 1.08 -3.22 1.47
C ILE A 86 1.52 -4.43 2.31
N ASN A 87 1.77 -4.21 3.60
CA ASN A 87 2.17 -5.22 4.54
C ASN A 87 1.07 -5.37 5.62
N PRO A 88 0.22 -6.41 5.53
CA PRO A 88 -0.83 -6.62 6.51
C PRO A 88 -0.30 -6.86 7.93
N LEU A 89 0.98 -7.24 8.09
CA LEU A 89 1.62 -7.41 9.39
C LEU A 89 1.90 -6.07 10.11
N LYS A 90 2.00 -4.95 9.36
CA LYS A 90 2.17 -3.61 9.95
C LYS A 90 0.84 -2.93 10.29
N LYS A 91 -0.32 -3.48 9.86
CA LYS A 91 -1.64 -2.89 10.11
C LYS A 91 -2.01 -2.80 11.60
N ASP A 92 -1.42 -3.64 12.44
CA ASP A 92 -1.73 -3.67 13.87
C ASP A 92 -1.21 -2.45 14.65
N LEU A 93 -0.32 -1.64 14.07
CA LEU A 93 0.22 -0.45 14.74
C LEU A 93 -0.60 0.84 14.52
N HIS A 94 -1.39 0.93 13.45
CA HIS A 94 -2.15 2.15 13.09
C HIS A 94 -3.66 2.00 13.15
N ARG A 95 -4.19 0.81 13.50
CA ARG A 95 -5.63 0.59 13.72
C ARG A 95 -6.12 1.01 15.10
N ILE A 96 -5.34 1.83 15.82
CA ILE A 96 -5.80 2.68 16.93
C ILE A 96 -6.08 4.07 16.35
N ALA A 97 -6.94 4.16 15.34
CA ALA A 97 -7.67 5.40 15.10
C ALA A 97 -8.84 5.41 16.10
N PRO A 98 -9.10 6.53 16.79
CA PRO A 98 -10.20 6.60 17.74
C PRO A 98 -11.48 6.35 16.96
N VAL A 99 -12.19 5.28 17.33
CA VAL A 99 -13.59 5.11 16.96
C VAL A 99 -14.29 6.36 17.48
N GLN A 100 -14.60 7.31 16.60
CA GLN A 100 -15.59 8.34 16.87
C GLN A 100 -16.93 7.62 17.01
N SER A 101 -17.17 7.09 18.20
CA SER A 101 -18.48 6.67 18.64
C SER A 101 -19.33 7.92 18.72
N ASN A 102 -20.00 8.26 17.62
CA ASN A 102 -21.17 9.13 17.64
C ASN A 102 -22.31 8.41 18.37
N ASN A 103 -22.17 8.28 19.69
CA ASN A 103 -23.26 7.90 20.58
C ASN A 103 -23.55 9.12 21.44
N THR A 104 -24.51 9.93 20.97
CA THR A 104 -25.33 10.77 21.82
C THR A 104 -25.93 9.90 22.92
N ILE A 105 -25.38 9.96 24.13
CA ILE A 105 -26.00 9.38 25.31
C ILE A 105 -26.04 10.49 26.35
N ASN A 106 -27.23 11.05 26.53
CA ASN A 106 -27.59 11.84 27.70
C ASN A 106 -27.18 11.05 28.96
N PRO A 107 -26.51 11.66 29.94
CA PRO A 107 -26.06 10.94 31.13
C PRO A 107 -27.23 10.74 32.08
N THR A 108 -28.09 9.76 31.81
CA THR A 108 -28.88 9.12 32.86
C THR A 108 -27.95 8.13 33.55
N VAL A 109 -27.13 8.64 34.45
CA VAL A 109 -26.27 7.86 35.33
C VAL A 109 -27.18 7.05 36.25
N ASP A 110 -27.24 5.73 36.03
CA ASP A 110 -27.88 4.81 36.96
C ASP A 110 -26.90 4.51 38.10
N PRO A 111 -27.16 4.94 39.34
CA PRO A 111 -26.28 4.71 40.48
C PRO A 111 -26.24 3.23 40.92
N SER A 112 -27.00 2.34 40.29
CA SER A 112 -27.03 0.91 40.60
C SER A 112 -25.94 0.11 39.87
N ASP A 113 -25.28 0.69 38.87
CA ASP A 113 -24.33 0.00 38.00
C ASP A 113 -22.87 0.19 38.45
N LEU A 114 -22.43 -0.66 39.39
CA LEU A 114 -21.07 -0.69 39.96
C LEU A 114 -19.97 -0.97 38.92
N LEU A 115 -20.31 -1.45 37.71
CA LEU A 115 -19.33 -1.67 36.64
C LEU A 115 -18.69 -0.37 36.16
N GLN A 116 -19.35 0.78 36.36
CA GLN A 116 -18.86 2.10 35.97
C GLN A 116 -17.68 2.58 36.82
N LEU A 117 -17.49 2.03 38.02
CA LEU A 117 -16.41 2.39 38.94
C LEU A 117 -15.10 1.62 38.68
N LEU A 118 -15.13 0.58 37.86
CA LEU A 118 -13.94 -0.25 37.58
C LEU A 118 -13.08 0.28 36.44
N ASN A 119 -13.57 1.27 35.69
CA ASN A 119 -12.87 1.85 34.53
C ASN A 119 -12.27 3.24 34.78
N ILE A 120 -12.29 3.72 36.02
CA ILE A 120 -11.62 4.97 36.40
C ILE A 120 -10.40 4.57 37.21
N HIS A 121 -9.24 4.51 36.56
CA HIS A 121 -7.95 4.36 37.24
C HIS A 121 -6.98 5.44 36.81
#